data_AF-A0A4Q6FGR2-F1
#
_entry.id   AF-A0A4Q6FGR2-F1
#
_cell.length_a   1.000
_cell.length_b   1.000
_cell.length_c   1.000
_cell.angle_alpha   90.00
_cell.angle_beta   90.00
_cell.angle_gamma   90.00
#
_symmetry.space_group_name_H-M   'P 1'
#
loop_
_entity.id
_entity.type
_entity.pdbx_description
1 polymer ?
#
loop_
_entity_poly.entity_id
_entity_poly.type
_entity_poly.pdbx_seq_one_letter_code
_entity_poly.pdbx_strand_id
1 'polypeptide(L)'
;MEIRDPVHGSIYYSDAEVAVLDTAEYQRLRAIKQLGFAEFSFPGATHNRYLHSVGVAHLAGLAFDAIFKALPFTKNATRLRLRQAFRLASLLHDVGHGPLSHTSEQVMPMVEALDVKIYESVGRPELHKNRRANHEDYTIKYVTDSRIAEVIRTRFADVSPVHVACLIDKSLLCPDDFFMDNGIDYRPILSQLVSSELDVDRMDYLERDSLFCGTNYGKIDLAWILQNMSTHLQDGKMYLALNRRALYAFDDFLISRHHMYLMVYFHHKSIIYEEMLNKYLTSPDCTFVLPA
;
A
#
# COMPACT_ATOMS: atom_id res chain seq x y z
N MET A 1 -16.65 -4.32 11.99
CA MET A 1 -17.22 -3.06 11.50
C MET A 1 -17.54 -3.17 10.01
N GLU A 2 -18.68 -2.64 9.57
CA GLU A 2 -19.03 -2.45 8.15
C GLU A 2 -18.75 -0.99 7.75
N ILE A 3 -18.10 -0.78 6.62
CA ILE A 3 -17.85 0.53 6.01
C ILE A 3 -18.53 0.54 4.63
N ARG A 4 -19.30 1.57 4.33
CA ARG A 4 -19.85 1.80 2.98
C ARG A 4 -18.86 2.63 2.16
N ASP A 5 -18.15 1.97 1.26
CA ASP A 5 -17.20 2.58 0.33
C ASP A 5 -17.87 2.89 -1.02
N PRO A 6 -17.61 4.05 -1.63
CA PRO A 6 -18.24 4.44 -2.89
C PRO A 6 -17.76 3.63 -4.10
N VAL A 7 -16.58 2.98 -4.04
CA VAL A 7 -16.03 2.17 -5.14
C VAL A 7 -16.40 0.71 -4.95
N HIS A 8 -16.13 0.15 -3.78
CA HIS A 8 -16.24 -1.30 -3.52
C HIS A 8 -17.54 -1.71 -2.81
N GLY A 9 -18.41 -0.77 -2.48
CA GLY A 9 -19.66 -1.05 -1.76
C GLY A 9 -19.43 -1.36 -0.28
N SER A 10 -20.00 -2.45 0.23
CA SER A 10 -19.87 -2.79 1.66
C SER A 10 -18.57 -3.55 1.94
N ILE A 11 -17.70 -2.93 2.73
CA ILE A 11 -16.42 -3.49 3.18
C ILE A 11 -16.52 -3.89 4.65
N TYR A 12 -16.01 -5.07 5.00
CA TYR A 12 -16.02 -5.58 6.37
C TYR A 12 -14.60 -5.68 6.95
N TYR A 13 -14.48 -5.25 8.20
CA TYR A 13 -13.29 -5.39 9.03
C TYR A 13 -13.59 -6.13 10.31
N SER A 14 -12.68 -7.01 10.71
CA SER A 14 -12.69 -7.67 12.01
C SER A 14 -12.41 -6.69 13.15
N ASP A 15 -12.77 -7.04 14.39
CA ASP A 15 -12.50 -6.19 15.56
C ASP A 15 -11.00 -5.92 15.76
N ALA A 16 -10.14 -6.87 15.38
CA ALA A 16 -8.68 -6.70 15.41
C ALA A 16 -8.19 -5.67 14.39
N GLU A 17 -8.74 -5.69 13.17
CA GLU A 17 -8.41 -4.69 12.15
C GLU A 17 -8.99 -3.32 12.49
N VAL A 18 -10.19 -3.25 13.09
CA VAL A 18 -10.78 -2.00 13.59
C VAL A 18 -9.87 -1.36 14.62
N ALA A 19 -9.27 -2.14 15.53
CA ALA A 19 -8.30 -1.60 16.49
C ALA A 19 -7.07 -0.96 15.81
N VAL A 20 -6.68 -1.41 14.61
CA VAL A 20 -5.63 -0.78 13.80
C VAL A 20 -6.16 0.50 13.14
N LEU A 21 -7.37 0.47 12.60
CA LEU A 21 -8.02 1.65 12.02
C LEU A 21 -8.15 2.78 13.06
N ASP A 22 -8.41 2.46 14.32
CA ASP A 22 -8.65 3.42 15.41
C ASP A 22 -7.38 4.04 15.99
N THR A 23 -6.18 3.69 15.50
CA THR A 23 -4.95 4.36 15.94
C THR A 23 -4.86 5.78 15.38
N ALA A 24 -4.20 6.68 16.12
CA ALA A 24 -4.03 8.07 15.69
C ALA A 24 -3.21 8.16 14.40
N GLU A 25 -2.19 7.31 14.29
CA GLU A 25 -1.31 7.19 13.14
C GLU A 25 -2.12 6.84 11.87
N TYR A 26 -3.09 5.92 11.98
CA TYR A 26 -3.94 5.55 10.85
C TYR A 26 -5.02 6.61 10.56
N GLN A 27 -5.70 7.13 11.58
CA GLN A 27 -6.74 8.15 11.42
C GLN A 27 -6.20 9.44 10.80
N ARG A 28 -4.90 9.73 10.95
CA ARG A 28 -4.19 10.82 10.27
C ARG A 28 -4.40 10.81 8.76
N LEU A 29 -4.50 9.64 8.15
CA LEU A 29 -4.69 9.49 6.69
C LEU A 29 -5.96 10.18 6.18
N ARG A 30 -6.94 10.48 7.05
CA ARG A 30 -8.13 11.26 6.68
C ARG A 30 -7.81 12.70 6.27
N ALA A 31 -6.71 13.25 6.77
CA ALA A 31 -6.27 14.61 6.47
C ALA A 31 -5.33 14.69 5.26
N ILE A 32 -4.93 13.54 4.69
CA ILE A 32 -3.96 13.47 3.59
C ILE A 32 -4.71 13.18 2.30
N LYS A 33 -4.77 14.19 1.41
CA LYS A 33 -5.42 14.06 0.10
C LYS A 33 -4.70 13.04 -0.75
N GLN A 34 -5.46 12.20 -1.45
CA GLN A 34 -4.90 11.16 -2.32
C GLN A 34 -4.04 11.79 -3.43
N LEU A 35 -4.59 12.82 -4.08
CA LEU A 35 -4.06 13.45 -5.28
C LEU A 35 -3.49 14.85 -5.06
N GLY A 36 -3.09 15.17 -3.82
CA GLY A 36 -2.45 16.45 -3.49
C GLY A 36 -3.26 17.65 -3.96
N PHE A 37 -2.70 18.41 -4.91
CA PHE A 37 -3.30 19.63 -5.47
C PHE A 37 -4.26 19.41 -6.64
N ALA A 38 -4.54 18.16 -7.02
CA ALA A 38 -5.43 17.85 -8.15
C ALA A 38 -6.84 18.41 -7.98
N GLU A 39 -7.30 18.64 -6.74
CA GLU A 39 -8.61 19.27 -6.48
C GLU A 39 -8.81 20.62 -7.17
N PHE A 40 -7.73 21.37 -7.42
CA PHE A 40 -7.80 22.67 -8.11
C PHE A 40 -8.08 22.53 -9.62
N SER A 41 -7.87 21.34 -10.17
CA SER A 41 -8.20 20.99 -11.55
C SER A 41 -9.45 20.13 -11.64
N PHE A 42 -9.65 19.26 -10.64
CA PHE A 42 -10.73 18.31 -10.51
C PHE A 42 -11.40 18.51 -9.14
N PRO A 43 -12.38 19.44 -9.01
CA PRO A 43 -12.96 19.79 -7.70
C PRO A 43 -13.56 18.63 -6.90
N GLY A 44 -13.85 17.49 -7.55
CA GLY A 44 -14.29 16.26 -6.90
C GLY A 44 -13.17 15.45 -6.23
N ALA A 45 -11.90 15.66 -6.59
CA ALA A 45 -10.71 14.95 -6.11
C ALA A 45 -10.35 15.30 -4.64
N THR A 46 -11.31 15.08 -3.76
CA THR A 46 -11.29 15.43 -2.33
C THR A 46 -11.08 14.21 -1.43
N HIS A 47 -10.99 13.01 -2.02
CA HIS A 47 -10.73 11.77 -1.31
C HIS A 47 -9.31 11.75 -0.72
N ASN A 48 -9.15 10.90 0.28
CA ASN A 48 -7.97 10.83 1.11
C ASN A 48 -7.37 9.42 1.13
N ARG A 49 -6.13 9.34 1.60
CA ARG A 49 -5.38 8.08 1.73
C ARG A 49 -6.09 7.07 2.63
N TYR A 50 -6.89 7.53 3.61
CA TYR A 50 -7.68 6.64 4.47
C TYR A 50 -8.67 5.79 3.66
N LEU A 51 -9.47 6.42 2.78
CA LEU A 51 -10.45 5.69 1.96
C LEU A 51 -9.75 4.73 0.99
N HIS A 52 -8.64 5.18 0.40
CA HIS A 52 -7.83 4.37 -0.49
C HIS A 52 -7.28 3.13 0.23
N SER A 53 -6.55 3.29 1.33
CA SER A 53 -5.98 2.17 2.09
C SER A 53 -7.04 1.18 2.59
N VAL A 54 -8.24 1.66 2.93
CA VAL A 54 -9.39 0.81 3.25
C VAL A 54 -9.80 -0.05 2.04
N GLY A 55 -9.93 0.56 0.87
CA GLY A 55 -10.23 -0.17 -0.37
C GLY A 55 -9.14 -1.18 -0.76
N VAL A 56 -7.86 -0.79 -0.67
CA VAL A 56 -6.72 -1.68 -0.99
C VAL A 56 -6.73 -2.94 -0.11
N ALA A 57 -6.98 -2.81 1.19
CA ALA A 57 -7.07 -3.97 2.09
C ALA A 57 -8.29 -4.87 1.78
N HIS A 58 -9.40 -4.28 1.33
CA HIS A 58 -10.55 -5.05 0.85
C HIS A 58 -10.18 -5.89 -0.38
N LEU A 59 -9.59 -5.25 -1.40
CA LEU A 59 -9.12 -5.92 -2.61
C LEU A 59 -8.06 -6.97 -2.32
N ALA A 60 -7.17 -6.75 -1.36
CA ALA A 60 -6.20 -7.74 -0.92
C ALA A 60 -6.87 -9.04 -0.43
N GLY A 61 -7.98 -8.92 0.31
CA GLY A 61 -8.76 -10.07 0.74
C GLY A 61 -9.35 -10.84 -0.45
N LEU A 62 -9.96 -10.12 -1.41
CA LEU A 62 -10.56 -10.71 -2.61
C LEU A 62 -9.52 -11.38 -3.51
N ALA A 63 -8.38 -10.70 -3.76
CA ALA A 63 -7.28 -11.20 -4.56
C ALA A 63 -6.70 -12.47 -3.95
N PHE A 64 -6.44 -12.47 -2.64
CA PHE A 64 -5.95 -13.65 -1.94
C PHE A 64 -6.94 -14.82 -2.06
N ASP A 65 -8.22 -14.57 -1.83
CA ASP A 65 -9.24 -15.61 -1.87
C ASP A 65 -9.43 -16.17 -3.29
N ALA A 66 -9.28 -15.35 -4.34
CA ALA A 66 -9.34 -15.76 -5.72
C ALA A 66 -8.12 -16.60 -6.15
N ILE A 67 -6.91 -16.07 -5.92
CA ILE A 67 -5.63 -16.71 -6.30
C ILE A 67 -5.48 -18.06 -5.62
N PHE A 68 -5.72 -18.11 -4.30
CA PHE A 68 -5.46 -19.29 -3.50
C PHE A 68 -6.69 -20.17 -3.28
N LYS A 69 -7.78 -19.97 -4.05
CA LYS A 69 -9.03 -20.73 -3.92
C LYS A 69 -8.85 -22.24 -4.00
N ALA A 70 -8.04 -22.68 -4.96
CA ALA A 70 -7.82 -24.09 -5.27
C ALA A 70 -6.45 -24.62 -4.81
N LEU A 71 -5.64 -23.77 -4.16
CA LEU A 71 -4.31 -24.15 -3.70
C LEU A 71 -4.39 -24.81 -2.33
N PRO A 72 -3.89 -26.05 -2.17
CA PRO A 72 -3.86 -26.71 -0.88
C PRO A 72 -2.75 -26.09 -0.02
N PHE A 73 -3.13 -25.43 1.07
CA PHE A 73 -2.21 -25.13 2.18
C PHE A 73 -2.17 -26.32 3.14
N THR A 74 -1.03 -26.54 3.78
CA THR A 74 -0.84 -27.64 4.74
C THR A 74 -1.84 -27.56 5.89
N LYS A 75 -2.16 -26.34 6.34
CA LYS A 75 -3.17 -26.06 7.38
C LYS A 75 -3.99 -24.84 7.00
N ASN A 76 -5.28 -24.85 7.36
CA ASN A 76 -6.12 -23.67 7.21
C ASN A 76 -5.59 -22.47 8.01
N ALA A 77 -4.94 -22.72 9.15
CA ALA A 77 -4.26 -21.67 9.92
C ALA A 77 -3.16 -20.96 9.11
N THR A 78 -2.37 -21.70 8.31
CA THR A 78 -1.36 -21.11 7.42
C THR A 78 -2.01 -20.19 6.39
N ARG A 79 -3.11 -20.64 5.77
CA ARG A 79 -3.88 -19.82 4.82
C ARG A 79 -4.37 -18.52 5.48
N LEU A 80 -4.97 -18.63 6.67
CA LEU A 80 -5.55 -17.49 7.37
C LEU A 80 -4.47 -16.49 7.83
N ARG A 81 -3.33 -16.94 8.36
CA ARG A 81 -2.24 -16.04 8.78
C ARG A 81 -1.66 -15.26 7.61
N LEU A 82 -1.45 -15.90 6.45
CA LEU A 82 -0.92 -15.25 5.25
C LEU A 82 -1.91 -14.24 4.68
N ARG A 83 -3.20 -14.60 4.63
CA ARG A 83 -4.27 -13.68 4.23
C ARG A 83 -4.33 -12.46 5.13
N GLN A 84 -4.22 -12.66 6.44
CA GLN A 84 -4.28 -11.57 7.42
C GLN A 84 -3.05 -10.65 7.32
N ALA A 85 -1.85 -11.21 7.18
CA ALA A 85 -0.63 -10.43 6.99
C ALA A 85 -0.69 -9.60 5.70
N PHE A 86 -1.15 -10.20 4.59
CA PHE A 86 -1.33 -9.48 3.33
C PHE A 86 -2.35 -8.35 3.45
N ARG A 87 -3.51 -8.60 4.06
CA ARG A 87 -4.50 -7.54 4.32
C ARG A 87 -3.96 -6.41 5.18
N LEU A 88 -3.20 -6.71 6.23
CA LEU A 88 -2.58 -5.68 7.07
C LEU A 88 -1.51 -4.89 6.32
N ALA A 89 -0.67 -5.55 5.51
CA ALA A 89 0.33 -4.88 4.68
C ALA A 89 -0.35 -3.94 3.68
N SER A 90 -1.37 -4.41 2.97
CA SER A 90 -2.20 -3.60 2.08
C SER A 90 -2.93 -2.46 2.79
N LEU A 91 -3.39 -2.67 4.02
CA LEU A 91 -4.04 -1.61 4.82
C LEU A 91 -3.04 -0.52 5.21
N LEU A 92 -1.79 -0.88 5.48
CA LEU A 92 -0.79 -0.01 6.11
C LEU A 92 0.27 0.52 5.15
N HIS A 93 0.31 0.07 3.88
CA HIS A 93 1.37 0.43 2.92
C HIS A 93 1.58 1.95 2.77
N ASP A 94 0.49 2.71 2.89
CA ASP A 94 0.45 4.16 2.71
C ASP A 94 0.48 4.96 4.02
N VAL A 95 0.59 4.29 5.18
CA VAL A 95 0.49 4.96 6.49
C VAL A 95 1.63 5.94 6.76
N GLY A 96 2.71 5.91 5.98
CA GLY A 96 3.86 6.82 6.07
C GLY A 96 3.75 8.09 5.24
N HIS A 97 2.73 8.25 4.39
CA HIS A 97 2.60 9.49 3.61
C HIS A 97 2.47 10.73 4.50
N GLY A 98 3.17 11.79 4.10
CA GLY A 98 3.04 13.13 4.68
C GLY A 98 1.93 13.96 4.03
N PRO A 99 1.62 15.16 4.57
CA PRO A 99 0.72 16.11 3.92
C PRO A 99 1.23 16.45 2.50
N LEU A 100 0.33 16.49 1.51
CA LEU A 100 0.69 16.76 0.11
C LEU A 100 1.68 15.71 -0.47
N SER A 101 1.66 14.50 0.08
CA SER A 101 2.31 13.29 -0.46
C SER A 101 3.81 13.50 -0.74
N HIS A 102 4.26 13.27 -1.97
CA HIS A 102 5.69 13.23 -2.32
C HIS A 102 6.42 14.56 -2.14
N THR A 103 5.74 15.71 -2.26
CA THR A 103 6.42 17.00 -2.09
C THR A 103 6.94 17.19 -0.67
N SER A 104 6.26 16.61 0.33
CA SER A 104 6.69 16.68 1.73
C SER A 104 7.95 15.87 2.06
N GLU A 105 8.37 14.97 1.18
CA GLU A 105 9.61 14.20 1.38
C GLU A 105 10.84 15.11 1.43
N GLN A 106 10.80 16.29 0.82
CA GLN A 106 11.90 17.27 0.84
C GLN A 106 12.23 17.79 2.25
N VAL A 107 11.28 17.72 3.17
CA VAL A 107 11.41 18.21 4.55
C VAL A 107 11.34 17.09 5.59
N MET A 108 11.34 15.82 5.15
CA MET A 108 11.53 14.68 6.04
C MET A 108 12.96 14.66 6.61
N PRO A 109 13.16 14.09 7.81
CA PRO A 109 14.49 13.99 8.42
C PRO A 109 15.38 13.02 7.64
N MET A 110 16.66 12.97 8.01
CA MET A 110 17.55 11.89 7.58
C MET A 110 17.05 10.54 8.14
N VAL A 111 17.27 9.45 7.41
CA VAL A 111 16.83 8.12 7.88
C VAL A 111 17.45 7.75 9.23
N GLU A 112 18.69 8.17 9.49
CA GLU A 112 19.34 7.97 10.78
C GLU A 112 18.63 8.71 11.92
N ALA A 113 18.13 9.92 11.64
CA ALA A 113 17.38 10.69 12.63
C ALA A 113 15.95 10.15 12.80
N LEU A 114 15.39 9.53 11.76
CA LEU A 114 14.10 8.85 11.83
C LEU A 114 14.16 7.63 12.77
N ASP A 115 15.33 7.02 12.99
CA ASP A 115 15.55 5.94 13.98
C ASP A 115 14.51 4.81 13.86
N VAL A 116 14.50 4.15 12.70
CA VAL A 116 13.64 3.00 12.42
C VAL A 116 14.32 1.73 12.92
N LYS A 117 13.86 1.20 14.05
CA LYS A 117 14.58 0.16 14.83
C LYS A 117 14.83 -1.12 14.04
N ILE A 118 13.93 -1.44 13.11
CA ILE A 118 14.00 -2.68 12.35
C ILE A 118 15.12 -2.68 11.30
N TYR A 119 15.60 -1.51 10.86
CA TYR A 119 16.66 -1.41 9.85
C TYR A 119 18.01 -1.95 10.33
N GLU A 120 18.30 -1.87 11.63
CA GLU A 120 19.54 -2.43 12.20
C GLU A 120 19.48 -3.96 12.39
N SER A 121 18.30 -4.49 12.67
CA SER A 121 18.14 -5.90 13.09
C SER A 121 17.85 -6.87 11.95
N VAL A 122 17.02 -6.46 10.98
CA VAL A 122 16.62 -7.30 9.83
C VAL A 122 16.64 -6.55 8.50
N GLY A 123 16.96 -5.26 8.50
CA GLY A 123 17.15 -4.48 7.28
C GLY A 123 18.49 -4.73 6.61
N ARG A 124 18.73 -3.99 5.53
CA ARG A 124 20.04 -3.83 4.89
C ARG A 124 20.58 -2.46 5.26
N PRO A 125 21.33 -2.31 6.37
CA PRO A 125 21.69 -1.00 6.92
C PRO A 125 22.35 -0.06 5.91
N GLU A 126 23.09 -0.61 4.94
CA GLU A 126 23.70 0.13 3.83
C GLU A 126 22.70 0.88 2.93
N LEU A 127 21.47 0.40 2.77
CA LEU A 127 20.43 1.06 1.95
C LEU A 127 19.81 2.28 2.63
N HIS A 128 20.06 2.44 3.93
CA HIS A 128 19.42 3.44 4.78
C HIS A 128 20.43 4.49 5.29
N LYS A 129 21.65 4.51 4.74
CA LYS A 129 22.70 5.47 5.12
C LYS A 129 22.71 6.71 4.23
N ASN A 130 22.99 7.86 4.85
CA ASN A 130 23.27 9.15 4.23
C ASN A 130 22.20 9.61 3.23
N ARG A 131 20.92 9.29 3.48
CA ARG A 131 19.81 9.78 2.67
C ARG A 131 18.69 10.32 3.53
N ARG A 132 17.87 11.18 2.93
CA ARG A 132 16.61 11.63 3.52
C ARG A 132 15.63 10.47 3.56
N ALA A 133 14.80 10.44 4.61
CA ALA A 133 13.68 9.52 4.69
C ALA A 133 12.63 9.84 3.62
N ASN A 134 11.90 8.82 3.20
CA ASN A 134 10.73 8.93 2.35
C ASN A 134 9.49 8.40 3.08
N HIS A 135 8.34 8.42 2.42
CA HIS A 135 7.10 7.89 2.99
C HIS A 135 7.18 6.39 3.31
N GLU A 136 7.97 5.60 2.57
CA GLU A 136 8.16 4.17 2.83
C GLU A 136 8.87 3.96 4.18
N ASP A 137 9.91 4.75 4.49
CA ASP A 137 10.60 4.68 5.78
C ASP A 137 9.65 5.01 6.95
N TYR A 138 8.80 6.02 6.79
CA TYR A 138 7.76 6.35 7.78
C TYR A 138 6.72 5.24 7.89
N THR A 139 6.35 4.58 6.78
CA THR A 139 5.43 3.45 6.81
C THR A 139 6.03 2.35 7.69
N ILE A 140 7.31 1.99 7.48
CA ILE A 140 7.98 0.98 8.30
C ILE A 140 8.04 1.44 9.75
N LYS A 141 8.43 2.69 10.04
CA LYS A 141 8.45 3.24 11.39
C LYS A 141 7.09 3.11 12.09
N TYR A 142 6.01 3.52 11.44
CA TYR A 142 4.68 3.40 12.01
C TYR A 142 4.28 1.95 12.24
N VAL A 143 4.55 1.07 11.28
CA VAL A 143 4.20 -0.35 11.39
C VAL A 143 4.95 -1.02 12.53
N THR A 144 6.22 -0.70 12.78
CA THR A 144 7.07 -1.44 13.74
C THR A 144 7.23 -0.76 15.11
N ASP A 145 7.18 0.58 15.14
CA ASP A 145 7.65 1.38 16.29
C ASP A 145 6.56 2.29 16.89
N SER A 146 5.32 2.23 16.42
CA SER A 146 4.19 3.05 16.90
C SER A 146 3.10 2.25 17.65
N ARG A 147 1.99 2.92 17.99
CA ARG A 147 0.81 2.25 18.57
C ARG A 147 0.23 1.18 17.64
N ILE A 148 0.37 1.33 16.33
CA ILE A 148 -0.02 0.29 15.35
C ILE A 148 0.70 -1.03 15.65
N ALA A 149 2.01 -0.97 15.92
CA ALA A 149 2.80 -2.15 16.21
C ALA A 149 2.32 -2.87 17.49
N GLU A 150 1.95 -2.11 18.52
CA GLU A 150 1.38 -2.65 19.76
C GLU A 150 0.01 -3.30 19.53
N VAL A 151 -0.85 -2.67 18.73
CA VAL A 151 -2.14 -3.24 18.35
C VAL A 151 -1.95 -4.54 17.58
N ILE A 152 -1.03 -4.58 16.62
CA ILE A 152 -0.72 -5.80 15.85
C ILE A 152 -0.30 -6.92 16.82
N ARG A 153 0.67 -6.66 17.70
CA ARG A 153 1.17 -7.64 18.69
C ARG A 153 0.09 -8.15 19.65
N THR A 154 -0.88 -7.33 20.01
CA THR A 154 -1.89 -7.67 21.03
C THR A 154 -3.18 -8.24 20.48
N ARG A 155 -3.53 -7.90 19.23
CA ARG A 155 -4.83 -8.27 18.62
C ARG A 155 -4.71 -9.38 17.58
N PHE A 156 -3.52 -9.66 17.08
CA PHE A 156 -3.28 -10.71 16.09
C PHE A 156 -2.33 -11.76 16.67
N ALA A 157 -2.83 -12.98 16.83
CA ALA A 157 -2.06 -14.06 17.47
C ALA A 157 -0.87 -14.53 16.62
N ASP A 158 -1.05 -14.59 15.30
CA ASP A 158 -0.09 -15.21 14.38
C ASP A 158 0.74 -14.21 13.57
N VAL A 159 0.36 -12.91 13.57
CA VAL A 159 0.99 -11.90 12.72
C VAL A 159 1.73 -10.89 13.59
N SER A 160 3.04 -10.73 13.35
CA SER A 160 3.86 -9.73 14.00
C SER A 160 3.99 -8.46 13.11
N PRO A 161 4.34 -7.30 13.70
CA PRO A 161 4.66 -6.10 12.93
C PRO A 161 5.76 -6.31 11.88
N VAL A 162 6.74 -7.17 12.19
CA VAL A 162 7.84 -7.48 11.26
C VAL A 162 7.32 -8.19 10.02
N HIS A 163 6.37 -9.12 10.15
CA HIS A 163 5.79 -9.81 8.99
C HIS A 163 5.07 -8.84 8.06
N VAL A 164 4.37 -7.85 8.62
CA VAL A 164 3.71 -6.79 7.84
C VAL A 164 4.75 -5.91 7.14
N ALA A 165 5.77 -5.45 7.88
CA ALA A 165 6.86 -4.63 7.33
C ALA A 165 7.59 -5.34 6.19
N CYS A 166 7.89 -6.63 6.31
CA CYS A 166 8.54 -7.43 5.27
C CYS A 166 7.71 -7.59 3.98
N LEU A 167 6.39 -7.44 4.04
CA LEU A 167 5.56 -7.44 2.83
C LEU A 167 5.60 -6.10 2.10
N ILE A 168 5.65 -5.01 2.86
CA ILE A 168 5.68 -3.63 2.35
C ILE A 168 7.08 -3.32 1.78
N ASP A 169 8.13 -3.52 2.58
CA ASP A 169 9.52 -3.29 2.19
C ASP A 169 10.22 -4.62 1.89
N LYS A 170 10.48 -4.84 0.59
CA LYS A 170 11.13 -6.06 0.07
C LYS A 170 12.61 -6.15 0.45
N SER A 171 13.23 -5.05 0.89
CA SER A 171 14.63 -5.03 1.31
C SER A 171 14.83 -5.66 2.69
N LEU A 172 13.79 -5.65 3.54
CA LEU A 172 13.80 -6.28 4.86
C LEU A 172 13.86 -7.80 4.74
N LEU A 173 14.61 -8.46 5.62
CA LEU A 173 14.60 -9.92 5.73
C LEU A 173 13.50 -10.36 6.71
N CYS A 174 12.80 -11.45 6.39
CA CYS A 174 11.88 -12.06 7.34
C CYS A 174 12.70 -12.86 8.35
N PRO A 175 12.53 -12.65 9.67
CA PRO A 175 13.38 -13.29 10.69
C PRO A 175 13.09 -14.79 10.87
N ASP A 176 11.94 -15.27 10.41
CA ASP A 176 11.45 -16.64 10.58
C ASP A 176 10.80 -17.19 9.30
N ASP A 177 10.26 -18.40 9.39
CA ASP A 177 9.60 -19.12 8.30
C ASP A 177 8.12 -18.75 8.13
N PHE A 178 7.71 -17.54 8.56
CA PHE A 178 6.31 -17.11 8.55
C PHE A 178 5.62 -17.25 7.18
N PHE A 179 6.37 -17.01 6.09
CA PHE A 179 5.86 -17.11 4.72
C PHE A 179 6.02 -18.50 4.07
N MET A 180 6.57 -19.48 4.80
CA MET A 180 6.81 -20.82 4.30
C MET A 180 5.59 -21.74 4.56
N ASP A 181 5.26 -22.57 3.58
CA ASP A 181 4.35 -23.71 3.73
C ASP A 181 4.81 -24.85 2.82
N ASN A 182 5.00 -26.06 3.37
CA ASN A 182 5.47 -27.24 2.64
C ASN A 182 6.71 -26.99 1.74
N GLY A 183 7.68 -26.21 2.23
CA GLY A 183 8.90 -25.88 1.50
C GLY A 183 8.74 -24.83 0.39
N ILE A 184 7.57 -24.20 0.28
CA ILE A 184 7.29 -23.11 -0.67
C ILE A 184 7.28 -21.79 0.08
N ASP A 185 8.00 -20.80 -0.45
CA ASP A 185 7.98 -19.41 0.03
C ASP A 185 6.88 -18.61 -0.70
N TYR A 186 5.90 -18.12 0.07
CA TYR A 186 4.78 -17.31 -0.42
C TYR A 186 5.05 -15.81 -0.33
N ARG A 187 6.16 -15.37 0.27
CA ARG A 187 6.46 -13.94 0.40
C ARG A 187 6.50 -13.22 -0.95
N PRO A 188 7.15 -13.76 -2.01
CA PRO A 188 7.29 -13.01 -3.26
C PRO A 188 5.96 -12.63 -3.91
N ILE A 189 5.01 -13.58 -4.03
CA ILE A 189 3.67 -13.29 -4.56
C ILE A 189 2.91 -12.28 -3.68
N LEU A 190 2.97 -12.40 -2.35
CA LEU A 190 2.28 -11.47 -1.47
C LEU A 190 2.85 -10.05 -1.57
N SER A 191 4.18 -9.92 -1.63
CA SER A 191 4.83 -8.63 -1.85
C SER A 191 4.58 -8.05 -3.25
N GLN A 192 4.41 -8.88 -4.29
CA GLN A 192 3.99 -8.44 -5.62
C GLN A 192 2.56 -7.92 -5.64
N LEU A 193 1.67 -8.54 -4.85
CA LEU A 193 0.28 -8.11 -4.74
C LEU A 193 0.10 -6.84 -3.88
N VAL A 194 1.05 -6.52 -2.99
CA VAL A 194 1.12 -5.22 -2.32
C VAL A 194 1.66 -4.15 -3.27
N SER A 195 2.77 -4.45 -3.97
CA SER A 195 3.43 -3.51 -4.88
C SER A 195 4.11 -4.22 -6.05
N SER A 196 3.60 -4.03 -7.27
CA SER A 196 4.20 -4.45 -8.55
C SER A 196 3.51 -3.73 -9.71
N GLU A 197 3.72 -4.14 -10.97
CA GLU A 197 2.94 -3.56 -12.07
C GLU A 197 1.47 -4.02 -12.10
N LEU A 198 1.15 -5.12 -11.39
CA LEU A 198 -0.20 -5.64 -11.21
C LEU A 198 -0.42 -5.95 -9.72
N ASP A 199 -0.97 -4.99 -8.99
CA ASP A 199 -1.20 -5.08 -7.54
C ASP A 199 -2.57 -4.52 -7.14
N VAL A 200 -2.94 -4.72 -5.89
CA VAL A 200 -4.23 -4.26 -5.37
C VAL A 200 -4.28 -2.76 -5.06
N ASP A 201 -3.11 -2.12 -4.90
CA ASP A 201 -2.96 -0.67 -4.74
C ASP A 201 -3.46 0.05 -5.99
N ARG A 202 -2.85 -0.27 -7.13
CA ARG A 202 -3.21 0.26 -8.44
C ARG A 202 -4.66 -0.03 -8.82
N MET A 203 -5.17 -1.19 -8.44
CA MET A 203 -6.57 -1.53 -8.68
C MET A 203 -7.54 -0.62 -7.93
N ASP A 204 -7.24 -0.27 -6.68
CA ASP A 204 -8.09 0.65 -5.93
C ASP A 204 -7.96 2.06 -6.48
N TYR A 205 -6.73 2.60 -6.60
CA TYR A 205 -6.59 4.01 -6.93
C TYR A 205 -7.10 4.32 -8.33
N LEU A 206 -7.00 3.40 -9.31
CA LEU A 206 -7.47 3.67 -10.67
C LEU A 206 -8.98 3.91 -10.69
N GLU A 207 -9.75 2.99 -10.10
CA GLU A 207 -11.21 3.10 -10.01
C GLU A 207 -11.64 4.29 -9.13
N ARG A 208 -10.95 4.49 -8.00
CA ARG A 208 -11.26 5.54 -7.03
C ARG A 208 -10.95 6.92 -7.58
N ASP A 209 -9.75 7.13 -8.09
CA ASP A 209 -9.36 8.41 -8.68
C ASP A 209 -10.24 8.75 -9.87
N SER A 210 -10.58 7.76 -10.71
CA SER A 210 -11.51 7.94 -11.83
C SER A 210 -12.87 8.46 -11.35
N LEU A 211 -13.43 7.83 -10.31
CA LEU A 211 -14.70 8.23 -9.72
C LEU A 211 -14.66 9.66 -9.18
N PHE A 212 -13.67 9.99 -8.34
CA PHE A 212 -13.58 11.30 -7.68
C PHE A 212 -13.14 12.42 -8.64
N CYS A 213 -12.37 12.12 -9.68
CA CYS A 213 -12.04 13.10 -10.73
C CYS A 213 -13.15 13.26 -11.76
N GLY A 214 -14.17 12.39 -11.76
CA GLY A 214 -15.27 12.41 -12.73
C GLY A 214 -14.82 12.04 -14.14
N THR A 215 -13.82 11.18 -14.27
CA THR A 215 -13.24 10.78 -15.56
C THR A 215 -13.81 9.45 -16.05
N ASN A 216 -13.73 9.20 -17.36
CA ASN A 216 -14.12 7.91 -17.95
C ASN A 216 -12.93 6.95 -18.12
N TYR A 217 -11.71 7.46 -18.04
CA TYR A 217 -10.47 6.68 -18.00
C TYR A 217 -10.10 6.35 -16.55
N GLY A 218 -9.30 5.30 -16.33
CA GLY A 218 -8.99 4.76 -15.01
C GLY A 218 -9.95 3.65 -14.55
N LYS A 219 -10.99 3.34 -15.32
CA LYS A 219 -11.84 2.17 -15.08
C LYS A 219 -11.13 0.91 -15.56
N ILE A 220 -11.32 -0.18 -14.84
CA ILE A 220 -10.69 -1.47 -15.15
C ILE A 220 -11.71 -2.61 -14.99
N ASP A 221 -11.51 -3.71 -15.71
CA ASP A 221 -12.29 -4.94 -15.46
C ASP A 221 -11.74 -5.68 -14.22
N LEU A 222 -11.91 -5.04 -13.06
CA LEU A 222 -11.37 -5.48 -11.77
C LEU A 222 -11.76 -6.94 -11.45
N ALA A 223 -13.05 -7.26 -11.60
CA ALA A 223 -13.57 -8.58 -11.28
C ALA A 223 -12.94 -9.65 -12.18
N TRP A 224 -12.80 -9.38 -13.48
CA TRP A 224 -12.19 -10.32 -14.41
C TRP A 224 -10.70 -10.51 -14.13
N ILE A 225 -9.96 -9.44 -13.86
CA ILE A 225 -8.53 -9.52 -13.52
C ILE A 225 -8.34 -10.34 -12.24
N LEU A 226 -9.07 -10.03 -11.16
CA LEU A 226 -8.96 -10.76 -9.88
C LEU A 226 -9.23 -12.26 -10.04
N GLN A 227 -10.26 -12.63 -10.80
CA GLN A 227 -10.60 -14.05 -11.03
C GLN A 227 -9.58 -14.81 -11.89
N ASN A 228 -8.74 -14.09 -12.64
CA ASN A 228 -7.74 -14.66 -13.54
C ASN A 228 -6.31 -14.51 -13.02
N MET A 229 -6.10 -13.88 -11.86
CA MET A 229 -4.84 -13.98 -11.14
C MET A 229 -4.58 -15.42 -10.72
N SER A 230 -3.34 -15.84 -10.83
CA SER A 230 -2.88 -17.19 -10.57
C SER A 230 -1.46 -17.16 -10.00
N THR A 231 -0.87 -18.34 -9.86
CA THR A 231 0.45 -18.50 -9.25
C THR A 231 1.41 -19.24 -10.18
N HIS A 232 2.69 -18.90 -10.13
CA HIS A 232 3.77 -19.64 -10.77
C HIS A 232 4.83 -20.02 -9.74
N LEU A 233 5.07 -21.32 -9.58
CA LEU A 233 6.11 -21.84 -8.70
C LEU A 233 7.44 -21.91 -9.47
N GLN A 234 8.45 -21.21 -8.98
CA GLN A 234 9.81 -21.23 -9.53
C GLN A 234 10.82 -21.26 -8.38
N ASP A 235 11.74 -22.23 -8.41
CA ASP A 235 12.83 -22.35 -7.44
C ASP A 235 12.37 -22.31 -5.96
N GLY A 236 11.26 -23.00 -5.66
CA GLY A 236 10.68 -23.05 -4.31
C GLY A 236 9.96 -21.77 -3.88
N LYS A 237 9.79 -20.79 -4.78
CA LYS A 237 9.13 -19.51 -4.53
C LYS A 237 7.87 -19.35 -5.37
N MET A 238 6.82 -18.87 -4.75
CA MET A 238 5.55 -18.60 -5.41
C MET A 238 5.53 -17.16 -5.94
N TYR A 239 5.25 -16.99 -7.23
CA TYR A 239 5.14 -15.70 -7.91
C TYR A 239 3.75 -15.46 -8.48
N LEU A 240 3.37 -14.19 -8.61
CA LEU A 240 2.15 -13.79 -9.29
C LEU A 240 2.21 -14.17 -10.77
N ALA A 241 1.14 -14.78 -11.25
CA ALA A 241 0.91 -15.06 -12.66
C ALA A 241 -0.49 -14.58 -13.08
N LEU A 242 -0.71 -14.43 -14.37
CA LEU A 242 -2.02 -14.07 -14.92
C LEU A 242 -2.41 -15.09 -15.98
N ASN A 243 -3.64 -15.59 -15.91
CA ASN A 243 -4.18 -16.46 -16.94
C ASN A 243 -4.27 -15.70 -18.26
N ARG A 244 -3.86 -16.35 -19.37
CA ARG A 244 -3.87 -15.75 -20.73
C ARG A 244 -5.23 -15.15 -21.14
N ARG A 245 -6.33 -15.64 -20.58
CA ARG A 245 -7.69 -15.14 -20.84
C ARG A 245 -7.92 -13.70 -20.36
N ALA A 246 -7.14 -13.22 -19.40
CA ALA A 246 -7.21 -11.85 -18.91
C ALA A 246 -6.15 -10.93 -19.56
N LEU A 247 -5.44 -11.38 -20.60
CA LEU A 247 -4.40 -10.59 -21.26
C LEU A 247 -4.93 -9.21 -21.73
N TYR A 248 -6.07 -9.19 -22.42
CA TYR A 248 -6.63 -7.93 -22.91
C TYR A 248 -7.19 -7.02 -21.80
N ALA A 249 -7.68 -7.61 -20.70
CA ALA A 249 -8.09 -6.83 -19.54
C ALA A 249 -6.87 -6.23 -18.82
N PHE A 250 -5.73 -6.93 -18.84
CA PHE A 250 -4.46 -6.40 -18.35
C PHE A 250 -3.89 -5.30 -19.27
N ASP A 251 -4.00 -5.47 -20.59
CA ASP A 251 -3.63 -4.40 -21.54
C ASP A 251 -4.47 -3.13 -21.29
N ASP A 252 -5.79 -3.29 -21.13
CA ASP A 252 -6.71 -2.19 -20.80
C ASP A 252 -6.37 -1.54 -19.44
N PHE A 253 -6.01 -2.34 -18.42
CA PHE A 253 -5.52 -1.84 -17.14
C PHE A 253 -4.29 -0.92 -17.31
N LEU A 254 -3.31 -1.33 -18.13
CA LEU A 254 -2.12 -0.53 -18.40
C LEU A 254 -2.44 0.77 -19.17
N ILE A 255 -3.35 0.69 -20.15
CA ILE A 255 -3.81 1.86 -20.92
C ILE A 255 -4.59 2.82 -20.03
N SER A 256 -5.49 2.32 -19.18
CA SER A 256 -6.24 3.11 -18.21
C SER A 256 -5.30 3.84 -17.25
N ARG A 257 -4.27 3.16 -16.74
CA ARG A 257 -3.22 3.79 -15.93
C ARG A 257 -2.47 4.86 -16.70
N HIS A 258 -2.06 4.58 -17.94
CA HIS A 258 -1.37 5.56 -18.78
C HIS A 258 -2.20 6.84 -18.99
N HIS A 259 -3.50 6.71 -19.28
CA HIS A 259 -4.40 7.86 -19.41
C HIS A 259 -4.56 8.64 -18.10
N MET A 260 -4.65 7.95 -16.95
CA MET A 260 -4.69 8.61 -15.64
C MET A 260 -3.44 9.47 -15.38
N TYR A 261 -2.25 8.96 -15.74
CA TYR A 261 -1.01 9.74 -15.67
C TYR A 261 -1.08 10.99 -16.54
N LEU A 262 -1.41 10.85 -17.81
CA LEU A 262 -1.40 11.99 -18.74
C LEU A 262 -2.42 13.06 -18.38
N MET A 263 -3.60 12.66 -17.91
CA MET A 263 -4.74 13.56 -17.78
C MET A 263 -4.93 14.11 -16.38
N VAL A 264 -4.64 13.31 -15.34
CA VAL A 264 -4.90 13.67 -13.94
C VAL A 264 -3.59 13.91 -13.20
N TYR A 265 -2.71 12.92 -13.14
CA TYR A 265 -1.51 13.00 -12.30
C TYR A 265 -0.51 14.04 -12.83
N PHE A 266 -0.36 14.15 -14.15
CA PHE A 266 0.48 15.16 -14.81
C PHE A 266 -0.31 16.39 -15.28
N HIS A 267 -1.50 16.63 -14.72
CA HIS A 267 -2.23 17.84 -15.06
C HIS A 267 -1.40 19.07 -14.66
N HIS A 268 -1.10 19.92 -15.65
CA HIS A 268 -0.16 21.05 -15.53
C HIS A 268 -0.38 21.94 -14.30
N LYS A 269 -1.64 22.21 -13.90
CA LYS A 269 -1.91 23.01 -12.69
C LYS A 269 -1.42 22.32 -11.42
N SER A 270 -1.67 21.01 -11.26
CA SER A 270 -1.22 20.24 -10.10
C SER A 270 0.31 20.29 -10.01
N ILE A 271 0.98 20.04 -11.13
CA ILE A 271 2.44 20.11 -11.24
C ILE A 271 2.96 21.51 -10.89
N ILE A 272 2.32 22.59 -11.36
CA ILE A 272 2.72 23.95 -11.00
C ILE A 272 2.63 24.18 -9.49
N TYR A 273 1.54 23.75 -8.84
CA TYR A 273 1.40 23.88 -7.38
C TYR A 273 2.43 23.05 -6.61
N GLU A 274 2.69 21.82 -7.05
CA GLU A 274 3.74 20.96 -6.47
C GLU A 274 5.12 21.60 -6.62
N GLU A 275 5.45 22.16 -7.79
CA GLU A 275 6.72 22.85 -8.01
C GLU A 275 6.83 24.16 -7.21
N MET A 276 5.74 24.90 -7.04
CA MET A 276 5.72 26.08 -6.17
C MET A 276 6.00 25.70 -4.71
N LEU A 277 5.37 24.62 -4.23
CA LEU A 277 5.62 24.11 -2.90
C LEU A 277 7.07 23.60 -2.77
N ASN A 278 7.55 22.82 -3.74
CA ASN A 278 8.91 22.29 -3.75
C ASN A 278 9.95 23.41 -3.70
N LYS A 279 9.77 24.49 -4.48
CA LYS A 279 10.62 25.69 -4.43
C LYS A 279 10.63 26.32 -3.05
N TYR A 280 9.47 26.41 -2.39
CA TYR A 280 9.43 26.91 -1.03
C TYR A 280 10.17 25.98 -0.07
N LEU A 281 9.86 24.68 -0.07
CA LEU A 281 10.41 23.69 0.86
C LEU A 281 11.93 23.53 0.75
N THR A 282 12.49 23.76 -0.44
CA THR A 282 13.95 23.70 -0.70
C THR A 282 14.64 25.06 -0.61
N SER A 283 13.90 26.15 -0.39
CA SER A 283 14.46 27.49 -0.25
C SER A 283 15.11 27.69 1.14
N PRO A 284 16.06 28.64 1.26
CA PRO A 284 16.60 29.05 2.56
C PRO A 284 15.55 29.62 3.53
N ASP A 285 14.39 30.03 3.02
CA ASP A 285 13.30 30.61 3.81
C ASP A 285 12.37 29.55 4.44
N CYS A 286 12.54 28.27 4.07
CA CYS A 286 11.76 27.18 4.65
C CYS A 286 12.17 26.93 6.09
N THR A 287 11.22 27.07 7.01
CA THR A 287 11.36 26.70 8.42
C THR A 287 10.58 25.44 8.79
N PHE A 288 9.83 24.89 7.83
CA PHE A 288 8.99 23.73 8.04
C PHE A 288 9.82 22.44 7.97
N VAL A 289 9.69 21.61 8.99
CA VAL A 289 10.35 20.30 9.09
C VAL A 289 9.33 19.27 9.55
N LEU A 290 9.42 18.06 9.02
CA LEU A 290 8.67 16.93 9.55
C LEU A 290 9.47 16.27 10.68
N PRO A 291 8.81 15.97 11.82
CA PRO A 291 9.49 15.33 12.94
C PRO A 291 9.81 13.87 12.62
N ALA A 292 10.92 13.39 13.19
CA ALA A 292 11.23 11.97 13.29
C ALA A 292 10.19 11.22 14.12
#